data_AF-A0A1Z5YRB5-F1
#
_entry.id   AF-A0A1Z5YRB5-F1
#
_cell.length_a   1.000
_cell.length_b   1.000
_cell.length_c   1.000
_cell.angle_alpha   90.00
_cell.angle_beta   90.00
_cell.angle_gamma   90.00
#
_symmetry.space_group_name_H-M   'P 1'
#
loop_
_entity.id
_entity.type
_entity.pdbx_description
1 polymer ?
#
loop_
_entity_poly.entity_id
_entity_poly.type
_entity_poly.pdbx_seq_one_letter_code
_entity_poly.pdbx_strand_id
1 'polypeptide(L)'
;AGDGSLLFEVCFLAGSMIRTGSGDVAVETLRIGDSVMTWDWTAQAAAERQIIWTGRKSMTVNTALADDEAGYPVRILKNAIAENVPSQDLLVTPEHCLFFDNRFVPVRMLVNGRSIIYDRSITAYDYFHIETEEHAVIWANDTLTESYLDTGN
;
A
#
# COMPACT_ATOMS: atom_id res chain seq x y z
N ALA A 1 -27.36 -8.59 -4.15
CA ALA A 1 -26.77 -7.53 -3.32
C ALA A 1 -26.02 -8.23 -2.20
N GLY A 2 -24.69 -8.20 -2.27
CA GLY A 2 -23.82 -9.06 -1.47
C GLY A 2 -22.81 -9.77 -2.36
N ASP A 3 -21.99 -9.03 -3.11
CA ASP A 3 -20.67 -9.49 -3.52
C ASP A 3 -19.68 -9.14 -2.41
N GLY A 4 -19.91 -9.73 -1.23
CA GLY A 4 -18.96 -9.76 -0.13
C GLY A 4 -17.78 -10.66 -0.49
N SER A 5 -17.07 -10.31 -1.57
CA SER A 5 -15.73 -10.79 -1.80
C SER A 5 -14.91 -10.24 -0.65
N LEU A 6 -14.46 -11.12 0.24
CA LEU A 6 -13.34 -10.86 1.14
C LEU A 6 -12.14 -10.59 0.24
N LEU A 7 -12.05 -9.35 -0.21
CA LEU A 7 -11.02 -8.89 -1.11
C LEU A 7 -9.74 -8.76 -0.28
N PHE A 8 -8.88 -9.77 -0.39
CA PHE A 8 -7.46 -9.74 -0.02
C PHE A 8 -6.72 -8.71 -0.90
N GLU A 9 -7.19 -7.47 -0.89
CA GLU A 9 -6.78 -6.44 -1.83
C GLU A 9 -5.64 -5.62 -1.22
N VAL A 10 -4.45 -5.81 -1.78
CA VAL A 10 -3.22 -5.06 -1.47
C VAL A 10 -3.32 -3.66 -2.09
N CYS A 11 -3.57 -2.63 -1.26
CA CYS A 11 -3.89 -1.29 -1.76
C CYS A 11 -3.31 -0.16 -0.91
N PHE A 12 -3.10 0.97 -1.58
CA PHE A 12 -2.79 2.25 -0.96
C PHE A 12 -4.05 3.08 -0.78
N LEU A 13 -4.17 3.83 0.31
CA LEU A 13 -5.19 4.87 0.44
C LEU A 13 -4.70 6.19 -0.17
N ALA A 14 -5.64 7.08 -0.49
CA ALA A 14 -5.34 8.45 -0.95
C ALA A 14 -4.33 9.15 -0.03
N GLY A 15 -3.42 9.92 -0.63
CA GLY A 15 -2.33 10.61 0.08
C GLY A 15 -1.08 9.76 0.33
N SER A 16 -1.09 8.48 -0.06
CA SER A 16 0.14 7.68 -0.14
C SER A 16 1.01 8.21 -1.27
N MET A 17 2.29 8.48 -0.99
CA MET A 17 3.25 9.11 -1.89
C MET A 17 4.17 8.05 -2.47
N ILE A 18 4.02 7.78 -3.77
CA ILE A 18 4.79 6.78 -4.50
C ILE A 18 5.99 7.44 -5.15
N ARG A 19 7.16 6.83 -5.00
CA ARG A 19 8.39 7.36 -5.58
C ARG A 19 8.41 7.24 -7.10
N THR A 20 8.75 8.35 -7.76
CA THR A 20 9.02 8.42 -9.21
C THR A 20 10.42 8.99 -9.44
N GLY A 21 10.93 8.91 -10.67
CA GLY A 21 12.22 9.52 -11.03
C GLY A 21 12.25 11.05 -10.87
N SER A 22 11.08 11.70 -10.81
CA SER A 22 10.95 13.15 -10.64
C SER A 22 10.57 13.59 -9.23
N GLY A 23 10.49 12.65 -8.28
CA GLY A 23 10.05 12.89 -6.90
C GLY A 23 8.82 12.05 -6.52
N ASP A 24 8.35 12.20 -5.29
CA ASP A 24 7.24 11.39 -4.79
C ASP A 24 5.90 12.00 -5.22
N VAL A 25 4.99 11.17 -5.73
CA VAL A 25 3.70 11.56 -6.33
C VAL A 25 2.55 10.83 -5.61
N ALA A 26 1.45 11.53 -5.35
CA ALA A 26 0.30 10.94 -4.67
C ALA A 26 -0.34 9.83 -5.53
N VAL A 27 -0.61 8.68 -4.94
CA VAL A 27 -1.08 7.47 -5.63
C VAL A 27 -2.35 7.72 -6.44
N GLU A 28 -3.26 8.55 -5.95
CA GLU A 28 -4.51 8.91 -6.62
C GLU A 28 -4.32 9.76 -7.89
N THR A 29 -3.12 10.30 -8.10
CA THR A 29 -2.78 11.12 -9.27
C THR A 29 -2.02 10.37 -10.35
N LEU A 30 -1.44 9.21 -10.03
CA LEU A 30 -0.72 8.36 -10.98
C LEU A 30 -1.65 7.80 -12.06
N ARG A 31 -1.13 7.69 -13.29
CA ARG A 31 -1.85 7.20 -14.47
C ARG A 31 -1.01 6.17 -15.21
N ILE A 32 -1.70 5.40 -16.06
CA ILE A 32 -1.06 4.51 -17.03
C ILE A 32 -0.07 5.31 -17.88
N GLY A 33 1.15 4.78 -18.01
CA GLY A 33 2.25 5.42 -18.73
C GLY A 33 3.20 6.23 -17.85
N ASP A 34 2.81 6.60 -16.63
CA ASP A 34 3.73 7.21 -15.66
C ASP A 34 4.79 6.19 -15.22
N SER A 35 5.97 6.68 -14.83
CA SER A 35 7.06 5.83 -14.31
C SER A 35 7.15 5.92 -12.79
N VAL A 36 7.28 4.77 -12.14
CA VAL A 36 7.60 4.67 -10.70
C VAL A 36 8.98 4.06 -10.50
N MET A 37 9.63 4.42 -9.40
CA MET A 37 10.86 3.78 -9.00
C MET A 37 10.55 2.44 -8.33
N THR A 38 11.27 1.42 -8.78
CA THR A 38 11.20 0.05 -8.28
C THR A 38 12.55 -0.37 -7.72
N TRP A 39 12.54 -1.30 -6.77
CA TRP A 39 13.73 -1.89 -6.17
C TRP A 39 13.85 -3.36 -6.55
N ASP A 40 14.92 -3.72 -7.23
CA ASP A 40 15.33 -5.12 -7.43
C ASP A 40 16.30 -5.51 -6.32
N TRP A 41 15.84 -6.36 -5.39
CA TRP A 41 16.66 -6.81 -4.27
C TRP A 41 17.71 -7.85 -4.68
N THR A 42 17.54 -8.52 -5.83
CA THR A 42 18.50 -9.50 -6.37
C THR A 42 19.66 -8.78 -7.05
N ALA A 43 19.35 -7.77 -7.87
CA ALA A 43 20.35 -6.91 -8.49
C ALA A 43 20.89 -5.80 -7.56
N GLN A 44 20.24 -5.58 -6.41
CA GLN A 44 20.50 -4.48 -5.48
C GLN A 44 20.49 -3.11 -6.16
N ALA A 45 19.54 -2.91 -7.07
CA ALA A 45 19.47 -1.72 -7.91
C ALA A 45 18.05 -1.18 -7.98
N ALA A 46 17.95 0.15 -8.08
CA ALA A 46 16.70 0.82 -8.40
C ALA A 46 16.53 0.93 -9.92
N ALA A 47 15.31 0.77 -10.41
CA ALA A 47 14.97 0.93 -11.82
C ALA A 47 13.62 1.63 -11.97
N GLU A 48 13.45 2.41 -13.03
CA GLU A 48 12.14 2.93 -13.39
C GLU A 48 11.32 1.86 -14.11
N ARG A 49 10.05 1.73 -13.75
CA ARG A 49 9.08 0.91 -14.47
C ARG A 49 7.82 1.71 -14.77
N GLN A 50 7.26 1.49 -15.94
CA GLN A 50 6.02 2.12 -16.34
C GLN A 50 4.83 1.43 -15.66
N ILE A 51 3.88 2.25 -15.22
CA ILE A 51 2.58 1.81 -14.77
C ILE A 51 1.78 1.39 -16.00
N ILE A 52 1.37 0.12 -16.04
CA ILE A 52 0.52 -0.42 -17.12
C ILE A 52 -0.95 -0.37 -16.77
N TRP A 53 -1.26 -0.31 -15.47
CA TRP A 53 -2.63 -0.25 -14.99
C TRP A 53 -2.75 0.51 -13.67
N THR A 54 -3.86 1.22 -13.52
CA THR A 54 -4.26 1.89 -12.27
C THR A 54 -5.70 1.58 -11.95
N GLY A 55 -5.97 1.14 -10.72
CA GLY A 55 -7.31 0.85 -10.20
C GLY A 55 -7.72 1.83 -9.10
N ARG A 56 -9.01 2.13 -9.02
CA ARG A 56 -9.62 2.83 -7.89
C ARG A 56 -10.90 2.13 -7.49
N LYS A 57 -11.05 1.89 -6.19
CA LYS A 57 -12.28 1.37 -5.59
C LYS A 57 -12.53 2.09 -4.26
N SER A 58 -13.76 1.94 -3.75
CA SER A 58 -14.18 2.55 -2.49
C SER A 58 -14.56 1.45 -1.50
N MET A 59 -14.14 1.59 -0.25
CA MET A 59 -14.45 0.69 0.86
C MET A 59 -15.31 1.42 1.89
N THR A 60 -16.29 0.71 2.46
CA THR A 60 -17.01 1.14 3.66
C THR A 60 -16.81 0.09 4.73
N VAL A 61 -16.34 0.53 5.91
CA VAL A 61 -16.03 -0.33 7.04
C VAL A 61 -17.30 -0.90 7.66
N ASN A 62 -17.30 -2.20 7.95
CA ASN A 62 -18.34 -2.84 8.74
C ASN A 62 -17.98 -2.80 10.23
N THR A 63 -18.39 -1.72 10.91
CA THR A 63 -18.09 -1.48 12.33
C THR A 63 -18.67 -2.52 13.31
N ALA A 64 -19.52 -3.44 12.84
CA ALA A 64 -20.05 -4.54 13.66
C ALA A 64 -19.10 -5.75 13.77
N LEU A 65 -18.05 -5.81 12.94
CA LEU A 65 -17.06 -6.90 12.95
C LEU A 65 -15.82 -6.56 13.79
N ALA A 66 -14.98 -7.55 14.05
CA ALA A 66 -13.66 -7.34 14.64
C ALA A 66 -12.77 -6.48 13.73
N ASP A 67 -11.77 -5.78 14.28
CA ASP A 67 -10.98 -4.80 13.52
C ASP A 67 -10.33 -5.38 12.26
N ASP A 68 -9.85 -6.62 12.35
CA ASP A 68 -9.20 -7.37 11.27
C ASP A 68 -10.17 -7.86 10.18
N GLU A 69 -11.48 -7.89 10.49
CA GLU A 69 -12.56 -8.28 9.57
C GLU A 69 -13.43 -7.10 9.11
N ALA A 70 -13.39 -5.97 9.83
CA ALA A 70 -14.24 -4.81 9.60
C ALA A 70 -13.86 -4.01 8.35
N GLY A 71 -12.64 -4.20 7.84
CA GLY A 71 -12.12 -3.47 6.68
C GLY A 71 -11.51 -2.10 7.05
N TYR A 72 -11.18 -1.85 8.32
CA TYR A 72 -10.43 -0.66 8.70
C TYR A 72 -9.08 -0.62 7.98
N PRO A 73 -8.61 0.55 7.52
CA PRO A 73 -7.25 0.67 7.03
C PRO A 73 -6.27 0.58 8.19
N VAL A 74 -5.05 0.15 7.90
CA VAL A 74 -3.94 0.23 8.86
C VAL A 74 -3.17 1.52 8.58
N ARG A 75 -3.00 2.31 9.64
CA ARG A 75 -2.13 3.48 9.68
C ARG A 75 -0.78 3.08 10.25
N ILE A 76 0.26 3.32 9.47
CA ILE A 76 1.66 3.23 9.87
C ILE A 76 2.13 4.67 10.09
N LEU A 77 2.35 5.05 11.34
CA LEU A 77 2.74 6.42 11.68
C LEU A 77 4.11 6.76 11.11
N LYS A 78 4.36 8.05 10.87
CA LYS A 78 5.71 8.55 10.59
C LYS A 78 6.72 7.99 11.60
N ASN A 79 7.87 7.55 11.08
CA ASN A 79 8.96 6.93 11.85
C ASN A 79 8.61 5.60 12.56
N ALA A 80 7.50 4.94 12.22
CA ALA A 80 7.08 3.71 12.89
C ALA A 80 8.03 2.51 12.68
N ILE A 81 8.76 2.50 11.58
CA ILE A 81 9.66 1.41 11.17
C ILE A 81 11.11 1.77 11.47
N ALA A 82 11.55 2.95 11.01
CA ALA A 82 12.87 3.51 11.27
C ALA A 82 12.79 5.04 11.22
N GLU A 83 13.91 5.73 11.50
CA GLU A 83 13.95 7.19 11.33
C GLU A 83 13.59 7.57 9.88
N ASN A 84 12.57 8.43 9.74
CA ASN A 84 11.98 8.85 8.47
C ASN A 84 11.40 7.71 7.62
N VAL A 85 11.06 6.56 8.23
CA VAL A 85 10.39 5.43 7.56
C VAL A 85 9.16 4.98 8.38
N PRO A 86 7.93 5.18 7.87
CA PRO A 86 7.64 6.02 6.71
C PRO A 86 7.96 7.51 7.00
N SER A 87 8.20 8.31 5.96
CA SER A 87 8.55 9.73 6.08
C SER A 87 7.38 10.63 6.47
N GLN A 88 6.17 10.13 6.27
CA GLN A 88 4.89 10.63 6.76
C GLN A 88 3.95 9.45 6.98
N ASP A 89 2.85 9.64 7.71
CA ASP A 89 1.86 8.57 7.93
C ASP A 89 1.45 7.89 6.62
N LEU A 90 1.54 6.57 6.59
CA LEU A 90 1.15 5.74 5.45
C LEU A 90 -0.13 4.98 5.82
N LEU A 91 -1.14 5.05 4.95
CA LEU A 91 -2.41 4.36 5.10
C LEU A 91 -2.53 3.30 4.00
N VAL A 92 -2.70 2.05 4.42
CA VAL A 92 -2.80 0.90 3.52
C VAL A 92 -3.86 -0.07 4.02
N THR A 93 -4.31 -0.98 3.16
CA THR A 93 -5.19 -2.08 3.57
C THR A 93 -4.43 -3.09 4.45
N PRO A 94 -5.13 -3.87 5.30
CA PRO A 94 -4.47 -4.76 6.27
C PRO A 94 -3.58 -5.85 5.65
N GLU A 95 -3.94 -6.33 4.46
CA GLU A 95 -3.17 -7.36 3.73
C GLU A 95 -2.05 -6.77 2.87
N HIS A 96 -1.91 -5.44 2.80
CA HIS A 96 -0.80 -4.83 2.07
C HIS A 96 0.54 -5.24 2.69
N CYS A 97 1.51 -5.66 1.87
CA CYS A 97 2.80 -6.12 2.37
C CYS A 97 3.86 -5.02 2.36
N LEU A 98 4.59 -4.90 3.47
CA LEU A 98 5.87 -4.19 3.51
C LEU A 98 6.99 -5.17 3.20
N PHE A 99 8.09 -4.65 2.65
CA PHE A 99 9.24 -5.45 2.26
C PHE A 99 10.40 -5.26 3.24
N PHE A 100 10.77 -6.33 3.95
CA PHE A 100 11.86 -6.36 4.94
C PHE A 100 12.76 -7.55 4.69
N ASP A 101 14.08 -7.35 4.70
CA ASP A 101 15.07 -8.43 4.61
C ASP A 101 14.74 -9.47 3.53
N ASN A 102 14.38 -8.98 2.34
CA ASN A 102 13.98 -9.76 1.17
C ASN A 102 12.71 -10.62 1.36
N ARG A 103 11.78 -10.18 2.21
CA ARG A 103 10.51 -10.84 2.50
C ARG A 103 9.36 -9.85 2.55
N PHE A 104 8.18 -10.31 2.11
CA PHE A 104 6.93 -9.59 2.25
C PHE A 104 6.26 -9.94 3.58
N VAL A 105 5.84 -8.92 4.32
CA VAL A 105 5.14 -9.07 5.60
C VAL A 105 3.84 -8.26 5.55
N PRO A 106 2.67 -8.91 5.66
CA PRO A 106 1.39 -8.21 5.72
C PRO A 106 1.34 -7.24 6.89
N VAL A 107 0.87 -6.02 6.64
CA VAL A 107 0.87 -4.93 7.61
C VAL A 107 0.04 -5.26 8.86
N ARG A 108 -1.04 -6.04 8.75
CA ARG A 108 -1.81 -6.49 9.92
C ARG A 108 -0.98 -7.25 10.95
N MET A 109 0.06 -7.97 10.52
CA MET A 109 0.94 -8.72 11.43
C MET A 109 1.89 -7.81 12.21
N LEU A 110 2.03 -6.55 11.77
CA LEU A 110 2.89 -5.54 12.39
C LEU A 110 2.11 -4.61 13.32
N VAL A 111 0.78 -4.74 13.38
CA VAL A 111 -0.08 -3.93 14.25
C VAL A 111 0.32 -4.14 15.70
N ASN A 112 0.68 -3.06 16.36
CA ASN A 112 1.21 -3.05 17.72
C ASN A 112 0.41 -2.15 18.68
N GLY A 113 -0.65 -1.50 18.19
CA GLY A 113 -1.51 -0.63 19.00
C GLY A 113 -0.89 0.73 19.37
N ARG A 114 0.30 1.06 18.84
CA ARG A 114 1.02 2.30 19.14
C ARG A 114 1.45 3.07 17.90
N SER A 115 2.34 2.49 17.10
CA SER A 115 2.88 3.13 15.89
C SER A 115 2.31 2.56 14.60
N ILE A 116 1.74 1.36 14.67
CA ILE A 116 1.03 0.70 13.59
C ILE A 116 -0.31 0.24 14.16
N ILE A 117 -1.40 0.82 13.65
CA ILE A 117 -2.74 0.70 14.23
C ILE A 117 -3.81 0.56 13.16
N TYR A 118 -4.87 -0.18 13.44
CA TYR A 118 -6.13 -0.02 12.71
C TYR A 118 -6.69 1.37 13.00
N ASP A 119 -6.93 2.16 11.96
CA ASP A 119 -7.44 3.51 12.10
C ASP A 119 -8.97 3.51 12.14
N ARG A 120 -9.50 3.38 13.35
CA ARG A 120 -10.95 3.36 13.60
C ARG A 120 -11.65 4.70 13.34
N SER A 121 -10.90 5.77 13.10
CA SER A 121 -11.49 7.07 12.72
C SER A 121 -11.93 7.11 11.26
N ILE A 122 -11.45 6.18 10.43
CA ILE A 122 -11.77 6.08 9.01
C ILE A 122 -12.77 4.94 8.81
N THR A 123 -14.02 5.30 8.50
CA THR A 123 -15.10 4.31 8.25
C THR A 123 -15.49 4.19 6.78
N ALA A 124 -14.94 5.04 5.91
CA ALA A 124 -15.07 4.95 4.46
C ALA A 124 -13.85 5.59 3.81
N TYR A 125 -13.32 4.98 2.75
CA TYR A 125 -12.12 5.46 2.06
C TYR A 125 -12.07 4.97 0.62
N ASP A 126 -11.33 5.70 -0.21
CA ASP A 126 -10.90 5.22 -1.51
C ASP A 126 -9.53 4.57 -1.40
N TYR A 127 -9.34 3.50 -2.15
CA TYR A 127 -8.06 2.82 -2.28
C TYR A 127 -7.69 2.64 -3.74
N PHE A 128 -6.39 2.59 -3.97
CA PHE A 128 -5.75 2.68 -5.27
C PHE A 128 -4.80 1.51 -5.47
N HIS A 129 -4.83 0.99 -6.68
CA HIS A 129 -3.91 -0.02 -7.16
C HIS A 129 -3.05 0.57 -8.26
N ILE A 130 -1.77 0.20 -8.26
CA ILE A 130 -0.84 0.46 -9.35
C ILE A 130 -0.14 -0.83 -9.70
N GLU A 131 -0.08 -1.12 -10.99
CA GLU A 131 0.53 -2.32 -11.53
C GLU A 131 1.57 -1.93 -12.59
N THR A 132 2.73 -2.58 -12.49
CA THR A 132 3.84 -2.46 -13.45
C THR A 132 3.95 -3.74 -14.26
N GLU A 133 4.66 -3.71 -15.40
CA GLU A 133 4.82 -4.88 -16.30
C GLU A 133 5.29 -6.17 -15.59
N GLU A 134 6.09 -6.00 -14.55
CA GLU A 134 6.53 -7.07 -13.67
C GLU A 134 6.23 -6.69 -12.23
N HIS A 135 5.95 -7.70 -11.40
CA HIS A 135 5.83 -7.53 -9.96
C HIS A 135 7.10 -6.88 -9.41
N ALA A 136 6.94 -5.80 -8.65
CA ALA A 136 8.01 -4.95 -8.22
C ALA A 136 7.88 -4.58 -6.73
N VAL A 137 9.01 -4.30 -6.10
CA VAL A 137 9.01 -3.57 -4.83
C VAL A 137 9.08 -2.09 -5.17
N ILE A 138 8.19 -1.27 -4.61
CA ILE A 138 8.14 0.18 -4.82
C ILE A 138 8.35 0.92 -3.50
N TRP A 139 8.63 2.21 -3.57
CA TRP A 139 8.62 3.06 -2.38
C TRP A 139 7.30 3.81 -2.24
N ALA A 140 6.66 3.66 -1.08
CA ALA A 140 5.52 4.44 -0.64
C ALA A 140 5.88 5.14 0.69
N ASN A 141 5.87 6.47 0.71
CA ASN A 141 6.28 7.29 1.86
C ASN A 141 7.64 6.85 2.42
N ASP A 142 8.64 6.64 1.56
CA ASP A 142 9.98 6.09 1.90
C ASP A 142 10.00 4.65 2.43
N THR A 143 8.87 3.96 2.48
CA THR A 143 8.79 2.55 2.88
C THR A 143 8.81 1.66 1.65
N LEU A 144 9.63 0.61 1.65
CA LEU A 144 9.59 -0.42 0.61
C LEU A 144 8.34 -1.27 0.79
N THR A 145 7.50 -1.33 -0.23
CA THR A 145 6.23 -2.06 -0.24
C THR A 145 6.07 -2.85 -1.52
N GLU A 146 5.14 -3.79 -1.50
CA GLU A 146 4.73 -4.55 -2.69
C GLU A 146 4.00 -3.64 -3.69
N SER A 147 4.34 -3.70 -4.98
CA SER A 147 3.44 -3.25 -6.07
C SER A 147 2.35 -4.29 -6.26
N TYR A 148 1.14 -3.94 -6.72
CA TYR A 148 0.09 -4.95 -6.90
C TYR A 148 0.57 -6.15 -7.74
N LEU A 149 0.38 -7.36 -7.22
CA LEU A 149 0.59 -8.62 -7.93
C LEU A 149 -0.76 -9.03 -8.53
N ASP A 150 -0.84 -9.14 -9.87
CA ASP A 150 -2.02 -9.73 -10.50
C ASP A 150 -2.17 -11.20 -10.08
N THR A 151 -3.04 -11.45 -9.12
CA THR A 151 -3.46 -12.80 -8.72
C THR A 151 -4.71 -13.27 -9.47
N GLY A 152 -5.10 -12.61 -10.56
CA GLY A 152 -6.23 -13.00 -11.42
C GLY A 152 -7.60 -12.65 -10.85
N ASN A 153 -7.85 -11.38 -10.54
CA ASN A 153 -9.18 -10.86 -10.20
C ASN A 153 -10.04 -10.57 -11.42
#